data_AF-A0A1E7JD18-F1
#
_entry.id   AF-A0A1E7JD18-F1
#
_cell.length_a   1.000
_cell.length_b   1.000
_cell.length_c   1.000
_cell.angle_alpha   90.00
_cell.angle_beta   90.00
_cell.angle_gamma   90.00
#
_symmetry.space_group_name_H-M   'P 1'
#
loop_
_entity.id
_entity.type
_entity.pdbx_description
1 polymer ?
#
loop_
_entity_poly.entity_id
_entity_poly.type
_entity_poly.pdbx_seq_one_letter_code
_entity_poly.pdbx_strand_id
1 'polypeptide(L)'
;MIDLPFIDPKQMEDIHYGLFITFGRALYVAQHFEANCRALATLLDVKGAHRSGKISPSNENPDFNVFIDKLRKRMLAQNIGRLVNHYMPADLKDFLFPILDEARIARNYIAHNLTPGCKTLALEPELQEGLIEEIRKLVRRIAEADKHICCIMQAVTHEPIPTGEYLQGYQEEIASWVCEPGETS
;
A
#
# COMPACT_ATOMS: atom_id res chain seq x y z
N MET A 1 3.03 -41.34 -10.55
CA MET A 1 3.71 -40.26 -9.80
C MET A 1 2.67 -39.71 -8.84
N ILE A 2 2.91 -39.76 -7.53
CA ILE A 2 1.93 -39.28 -6.54
C ILE A 2 2.08 -37.77 -6.45
N ASP A 3 1.01 -37.04 -6.79
CA ASP A 3 0.97 -35.60 -6.63
C ASP A 3 0.76 -35.29 -5.15
N LEU A 4 1.86 -34.96 -4.46
CA LEU A 4 1.84 -34.66 -3.03
C LEU A 4 1.50 -33.17 -2.83
N PRO A 5 0.73 -32.80 -1.80
CA PRO A 5 0.24 -31.43 -1.59
C PRO A 5 1.31 -30.44 -1.10
N PHE A 6 2.60 -30.78 -1.25
CA PHE A 6 3.71 -29.96 -0.80
C PHE A 6 4.19 -29.04 -1.93
N ILE A 7 4.78 -27.91 -1.54
CA ILE A 7 5.52 -27.06 -2.48
C ILE A 7 6.79 -27.82 -2.86
N ASP A 8 6.96 -28.10 -4.15
CA ASP A 8 8.23 -28.60 -4.71
C ASP A 8 8.97 -27.43 -5.38
N PRO A 9 10.05 -26.91 -4.77
CA PRO A 9 10.82 -25.81 -5.34
C PRO A 9 11.38 -26.12 -6.73
N LYS A 10 11.57 -27.40 -7.08
CA LYS A 10 12.11 -27.80 -8.38
C LYS A 10 11.10 -27.68 -9.52
N GLN A 11 9.81 -27.64 -9.20
CA GLN A 11 8.74 -27.42 -10.18
C GLN A 11 8.43 -25.93 -10.42
N MET A 12 9.13 -25.03 -9.72
CA MET A 12 8.96 -23.57 -9.83
C MET A 12 10.01 -22.98 -10.81
N GLU A 13 10.05 -23.49 -12.05
CA GLU A 13 10.99 -23.05 -13.11
C GLU A 13 10.76 -21.59 -13.58
N ASP A 14 11.63 -21.09 -14.47
CA ASP A 14 11.77 -19.69 -14.95
C ASP A 14 10.47 -18.90 -15.23
N ILE A 15 9.40 -19.54 -15.72
CA ILE A 15 8.09 -18.89 -15.95
C ILE A 15 7.48 -18.37 -14.64
N HIS A 16 7.75 -19.04 -13.52
CA HIS A 16 7.32 -18.59 -12.20
C HIS A 16 8.11 -17.37 -11.69
N TYR A 17 9.36 -17.18 -12.11
CA TYR A 17 10.19 -16.08 -11.60
C TYR A 17 9.63 -14.70 -11.97
N GLY A 18 9.18 -14.52 -13.22
CA GLY A 18 8.55 -13.27 -13.65
C GLY A 18 7.31 -12.92 -12.83
N LEU A 19 6.44 -13.92 -12.58
CA LEU A 19 5.25 -13.75 -11.73
C LEU A 19 5.59 -13.44 -10.27
N PHE A 20 6.59 -14.12 -9.69
CA PHE A 20 7.03 -13.83 -8.33
C PHE A 20 7.60 -12.42 -8.19
N ILE A 21 8.33 -11.92 -9.20
CA ILE A 21 8.81 -10.53 -9.23
C ILE A 21 7.60 -9.57 -9.24
N THR A 22 6.64 -9.79 -10.12
CA THR A 22 5.42 -8.96 -10.19
C THR A 22 4.65 -8.97 -8.88
N PHE A 23 4.45 -10.14 -8.25
CA PHE A 23 3.78 -10.24 -6.95
C PHE A 23 4.58 -9.54 -5.85
N GLY A 24 5.91 -9.69 -5.83
CA GLY A 24 6.77 -9.05 -4.86
C GLY A 24 6.70 -7.52 -4.96
N ARG A 25 6.76 -6.97 -6.17
CA ARG A 25 6.61 -5.53 -6.41
C ARG A 25 5.20 -5.03 -6.07
N ALA A 26 4.16 -5.76 -6.45
CA ALA A 26 2.78 -5.43 -6.10
C ALA A 26 2.57 -5.41 -4.57
N LEU A 27 3.10 -6.40 -3.86
CA LEU A 27 3.06 -6.46 -2.40
C LEU A 27 3.86 -5.32 -1.77
N TYR A 28 5.01 -4.96 -2.33
CA TYR A 28 5.78 -3.80 -1.88
C TYR A 28 4.96 -2.51 -1.95
N VAL A 29 4.33 -2.21 -3.10
CA VAL A 29 3.48 -1.01 -3.28
C VAL A 29 2.32 -1.01 -2.29
N ALA A 30 1.66 -2.16 -2.12
CA ALA A 30 0.58 -2.36 -1.15
C ALA A 30 1.01 -2.06 0.29
N GLN A 31 2.18 -2.54 0.71
CA GLN A 31 2.71 -2.29 2.06
C GLN A 31 3.21 -0.85 2.24
N HIS A 32 3.80 -0.27 1.20
CA HIS A 32 4.26 1.11 1.21
C HIS A 32 3.10 2.08 1.46
N PHE A 33 2.01 1.95 0.70
CA PHE A 33 0.79 2.73 0.91
C PHE A 33 0.24 2.62 2.33
N GLU A 34 0.17 1.39 2.86
CA GLU A 34 -0.30 1.19 4.23
C GLU A 34 0.61 1.84 5.28
N ALA A 35 1.92 1.73 5.10
CA ALA A 35 2.90 2.36 5.97
C ALA A 35 2.73 3.89 5.96
N ASN A 36 2.56 4.50 4.79
CA ASN A 36 2.36 5.94 4.64
C ASN A 36 1.06 6.41 5.31
N CYS A 37 -0.06 5.68 5.11
CA CYS A 37 -1.32 5.99 5.78
C CYS A 37 -1.18 5.96 7.31
N ARG A 38 -0.46 4.96 7.83
CA ARG A 38 -0.21 4.80 9.26
C ARG A 38 0.70 5.90 9.80
N ALA A 39 1.77 6.23 9.07
CA ALA A 39 2.72 7.27 9.42
C ALA A 39 2.02 8.63 9.52
N LEU A 40 1.26 9.00 8.49
CA LEU A 40 0.51 10.25 8.47
C LEU A 40 -0.52 10.34 9.61
N ALA A 41 -1.34 9.30 9.79
CA ALA A 41 -2.34 9.28 10.85
C ALA A 41 -1.69 9.37 12.25
N THR A 42 -0.56 8.69 12.43
CA THR A 42 0.23 8.74 13.67
C THR A 42 0.81 10.12 13.91
N LEU A 43 1.40 10.74 12.88
CA LEU A 43 1.96 12.09 12.96
C LEU A 43 0.92 13.11 13.39
N LEU A 44 -0.27 13.07 12.78
CA LEU A 44 -1.37 13.99 13.08
C LEU A 44 -1.93 13.77 14.49
N ASP A 45 -2.08 12.51 14.91
CA ASP A 45 -2.50 12.18 16.28
C ASP A 45 -1.50 12.66 17.33
N VAL A 46 -0.20 12.44 17.13
CA VAL A 46 0.86 12.90 18.04
C VAL A 46 0.86 14.43 18.10
N LYS A 47 0.82 15.12 16.95
CA LYS A 47 0.74 16.59 16.89
C LYS A 47 -0.50 17.12 17.62
N GLY A 48 -1.66 16.51 17.42
CA GLY A 48 -2.91 16.90 18.09
C GLY A 48 -2.90 16.65 19.60
N ALA A 49 -2.41 15.49 20.03
CA ALA A 49 -2.32 15.15 21.44
C ALA A 49 -1.30 16.03 22.19
N HIS A 50 -0.18 16.36 21.55
CA HIS A 50 0.80 17.30 22.11
C HIS A 50 0.22 18.72 22.24
N ARG A 51 -0.44 19.23 21.19
CA ARG A 51 -1.09 20.57 21.20
C ARG A 51 -2.19 20.70 22.25
N SER A 52 -2.90 19.60 22.54
CA SER A 52 -3.96 19.58 23.56
C SER A 52 -3.44 19.29 24.98
N GLY A 53 -2.13 19.15 25.16
CA GLY A 53 -1.51 18.85 26.46
C GLY A 53 -1.82 17.45 27.00
N LYS A 54 -2.44 16.57 26.19
CA LYS A 54 -2.84 15.21 26.60
C LYS A 54 -1.66 14.26 26.74
N ILE A 55 -0.57 14.51 26.02
CA ILE A 55 0.66 13.73 26.09
C ILE A 55 1.87 14.66 26.13
N SER A 56 2.86 14.26 26.93
CA SER A 56 4.22 14.81 26.85
C SER A 56 5.09 13.81 26.08
N PRO A 57 5.76 14.21 24.99
CA PRO A 57 6.62 13.32 24.21
C PRO A 57 7.91 13.01 24.99
N SER A 58 7.84 12.01 25.87
CA SER A 58 8.99 11.43 26.56
C SER A 58 8.83 9.92 26.62
N ASN A 59 9.86 9.18 26.26
CA ASN A 59 9.88 7.71 26.33
C ASN A 59 9.83 7.20 27.77
N GLU A 60 10.11 8.06 28.75
CA GLU A 60 9.98 7.78 30.18
C GLU A 60 8.54 7.93 30.68
N ASN A 61 7.64 8.48 29.86
CA ASN A 61 6.22 8.60 30.19
C ASN A 61 5.46 7.33 29.77
N PRO A 62 4.93 6.52 30.71
CA PRO A 62 4.17 5.31 30.39
C PRO A 62 2.95 5.60 29.51
N ASP A 63 2.27 6.73 29.71
CA ASP A 63 1.08 7.12 28.93
C ASP A 63 1.43 7.40 27.47
N PHE A 64 2.63 7.96 27.22
CA PHE A 64 3.13 8.15 25.86
C PHE A 64 3.41 6.81 25.17
N ASN A 65 4.03 5.85 25.88
CA ASN A 65 4.29 4.52 25.33
C ASN A 65 3.00 3.74 25.03
N VAL A 66 2.02 3.78 25.94
CA VAL A 66 0.69 3.18 25.73
C VAL A 66 -0.02 3.83 24.53
N PHE A 67 0.08 5.15 24.40
CA PHE A 67 -0.46 5.88 23.27
C PHE A 67 0.17 5.41 21.95
N ILE A 68 1.51 5.35 21.85
CA ILE A 68 2.23 4.90 20.66
C ILE A 68 1.92 3.44 20.31
N ASP A 69 1.86 2.55 21.29
CA ASP A 69 1.51 1.14 21.06
C ASP A 69 0.10 1.00 20.46
N LYS A 70 -0.85 1.81 20.96
CA LYS A 70 -2.20 1.88 20.38
C LYS A 70 -2.19 2.41 18.94
N LEU A 71 -1.26 3.29 18.55
CA LEU A 71 -1.13 3.75 17.17
C LEU A 71 -0.61 2.62 16.26
N ARG A 72 0.41 1.88 16.73
CA ARG A 72 1.07 0.81 15.97
C ARG A 72 0.14 -0.36 15.64
N LYS A 73 -0.80 -0.68 16.54
CA LYS A 73 -1.74 -1.80 16.39
C LYS A 73 -2.92 -1.52 15.47
N ARG A 74 -3.03 -0.32 14.89
CA ARG A 74 -4.18 0.05 14.05
C ARG A 74 -4.11 -0.59 12.68
N MET A 75 -5.28 -1.04 12.22
CA MET A 75 -5.45 -1.51 10.85
C MET A 75 -5.55 -0.34 9.87
N LEU A 76 -5.25 -0.60 8.59
CA LEU A 76 -5.37 0.37 7.50
C LEU A 76 -6.72 1.08 7.47
N ALA A 77 -7.85 0.35 7.58
CA ALA A 77 -9.19 0.94 7.59
C ALA A 77 -9.37 1.99 8.71
N GLN A 78 -8.78 1.74 9.88
CA GLN A 78 -8.85 2.66 11.02
C GLN A 78 -7.97 3.90 10.78
N ASN A 79 -6.82 3.74 10.13
CA ASN A 79 -5.96 4.87 9.76
C ASN A 79 -6.63 5.75 8.70
N ILE A 80 -7.20 5.17 7.64
CA ILE A 80 -7.97 5.91 6.63
C ILE A 80 -9.15 6.63 7.28
N GLY A 81 -9.92 5.93 8.11
CA GLY A 81 -11.05 6.53 8.83
C GLY A 81 -10.63 7.70 9.71
N ARG A 82 -9.45 7.65 10.35
CA ARG A 82 -8.90 8.78 11.11
C ARG A 82 -8.54 9.95 10.23
N LEU A 83 -7.78 9.71 9.15
CA LEU A 83 -7.36 10.75 8.22
C LEU A 83 -8.57 11.53 7.71
N VAL A 84 -9.54 10.79 7.16
CA VAL A 84 -10.71 11.37 6.49
C VAL A 84 -11.67 12.03 7.48
N ASN A 85 -11.97 11.40 8.63
CA ASN A 85 -13.03 11.90 9.51
C ASN A 85 -12.56 12.92 10.56
N HIS A 86 -11.26 13.01 10.84
CA HIS A 86 -10.75 13.88 11.89
C HIS A 86 -9.80 14.98 11.40
N TYR A 87 -9.16 14.78 10.26
CA TYR A 87 -8.11 15.68 9.80
C TYR A 87 -8.42 16.37 8.47
N MET A 88 -9.40 15.87 7.72
CA MET A 88 -9.81 16.47 6.45
C MET A 88 -11.06 17.35 6.61
N PRO A 89 -11.09 18.52 5.95
CA PRO A 89 -12.31 19.26 5.67
C PRO A 89 -13.36 18.40 4.95
N ALA A 90 -14.64 18.76 5.07
CA ALA A 90 -15.75 17.96 4.56
C ALA A 90 -15.70 17.75 3.03
N ASP A 91 -15.38 18.82 2.29
CA ASP A 91 -15.20 18.81 0.83
C ASP A 91 -14.05 17.87 0.40
N LEU A 92 -12.92 17.93 1.11
CA LEU A 92 -11.78 17.08 0.81
C LEU A 92 -12.04 15.61 1.20
N LYS A 93 -12.84 15.38 2.25
CA LYS A 93 -13.27 14.04 2.67
C LYS A 93 -14.08 13.34 1.58
N ASP A 94 -15.07 14.01 0.99
CA ASP A 94 -15.94 13.41 -0.03
C ASP A 94 -15.15 13.05 -1.29
N PHE A 95 -14.09 13.80 -1.59
CA PHE A 95 -13.16 13.50 -2.68
C PHE A 95 -12.18 12.35 -2.34
N LEU A 96 -11.50 12.41 -1.18
CA LEU A 96 -10.42 11.48 -0.86
C LEU A 96 -10.91 10.11 -0.38
N PHE A 97 -12.04 10.04 0.33
CA PHE A 97 -12.48 8.79 0.93
C PHE A 97 -12.69 7.66 -0.08
N PRO A 98 -13.39 7.87 -1.23
CA PRO A 98 -13.54 6.83 -2.24
C PRO A 98 -12.19 6.32 -2.77
N ILE A 99 -11.25 7.24 -3.02
CA ILE A 99 -9.90 6.90 -3.53
C ILE A 99 -9.14 6.02 -2.52
N LEU A 100 -9.14 6.41 -1.24
CA LEU A 100 -8.46 5.65 -0.19
C LEU A 100 -9.14 4.30 0.08
N ASP A 101 -10.47 4.22 -0.01
CA ASP A 101 -11.20 2.98 0.21
C ASP A 101 -10.99 1.98 -0.93
N GLU A 102 -10.99 2.44 -2.18
CA GLU A 102 -10.64 1.60 -3.34
C GLU A 102 -9.20 1.04 -3.22
N ALA A 103 -8.25 1.87 -2.82
CA ALA A 103 -6.88 1.44 -2.57
C ALA A 103 -6.78 0.43 -1.42
N ARG A 104 -7.56 0.61 -0.35
CA ARG A 104 -7.66 -0.38 0.75
C ARG A 104 -8.18 -1.72 0.24
N ILE A 105 -9.21 -1.73 -0.58
CA ILE A 105 -9.77 -2.95 -1.18
C ILE A 105 -8.72 -3.61 -2.08
N ALA A 106 -8.04 -2.85 -2.92
CA ALA A 106 -6.98 -3.36 -3.79
C ALA A 106 -5.80 -3.94 -2.99
N ARG A 107 -5.36 -3.24 -1.93
CA ARG A 107 -4.32 -3.70 -1.00
C ARG A 107 -4.71 -5.04 -0.37
N ASN A 108 -5.94 -5.15 0.15
CA ASN A 108 -6.42 -6.39 0.76
C ASN A 108 -6.43 -7.54 -0.24
N TYR A 109 -6.81 -7.27 -1.49
CA TYR A 109 -6.77 -8.28 -2.55
C TYR A 109 -5.34 -8.74 -2.83
N ILE A 110 -4.40 -7.80 -3.04
CA ILE A 110 -2.98 -8.13 -3.27
C ILE A 110 -2.41 -8.95 -2.11
N ALA A 111 -2.70 -8.55 -0.87
CA ALA A 111 -2.12 -9.17 0.33
C ALA A 111 -2.69 -10.56 0.65
N HIS A 112 -3.91 -10.88 0.21
CA HIS A 112 -4.61 -12.10 0.64
C HIS A 112 -5.04 -13.03 -0.49
N ASN A 113 -5.30 -12.49 -1.68
CA ASN A 113 -5.99 -13.20 -2.76
C ASN A 113 -5.17 -13.29 -4.06
N LEU A 114 -3.95 -12.78 -4.09
CA LEU A 114 -3.16 -12.73 -5.33
C LEU A 114 -2.45 -14.04 -5.67
N THR A 115 -2.14 -14.85 -4.66
CA THR A 115 -1.33 -16.07 -4.80
C THR A 115 -2.10 -17.40 -4.98
N PRO A 116 -3.40 -17.53 -4.65
CA PRO A 116 -4.15 -18.74 -4.97
C PRO A 116 -4.18 -19.00 -6.49
N GLY A 117 -3.79 -20.20 -6.91
CA GLY A 117 -3.87 -20.62 -8.33
C GLY A 117 -2.60 -20.40 -9.17
N CYS A 118 -1.51 -19.87 -8.61
CA CYS A 118 -0.26 -19.61 -9.35
C CYS A 118 0.30 -20.82 -10.12
N LYS A 119 0.08 -22.05 -9.64
CA LYS A 119 0.50 -23.27 -10.36
C LYS A 119 -0.24 -23.45 -11.68
N THR A 120 -1.54 -23.13 -11.73
CA THR A 120 -2.35 -23.22 -12.96
C THR A 120 -2.06 -22.05 -13.89
N LEU A 121 -1.88 -20.85 -13.33
CA LEU A 121 -1.66 -19.61 -14.08
C LEU A 121 -0.30 -19.55 -14.79
N ALA A 122 0.72 -20.25 -14.28
CA ALA A 122 2.03 -20.34 -14.93
C ALA A 122 2.08 -21.30 -16.14
N LEU A 123 1.06 -22.16 -16.29
CA LEU A 123 1.00 -23.13 -17.38
C LEU A 123 0.18 -22.62 -18.59
N GLU A 124 -0.54 -21.50 -18.44
CA GLU A 124 -1.43 -20.91 -19.46
C GLU A 124 -1.11 -19.42 -19.67
N PRO A 125 -0.36 -19.05 -20.73
CA PRO A 125 0.08 -17.67 -20.98
C PRO A 125 -1.07 -16.65 -21.04
N GLU A 126 -2.22 -17.01 -21.57
CA GLU A 126 -3.40 -16.13 -21.64
C GLU A 126 -3.95 -15.80 -20.24
N LEU A 127 -3.91 -16.77 -19.32
CA LEU A 127 -4.29 -16.55 -17.92
C LEU A 127 -3.26 -15.67 -17.19
N GLN A 128 -1.98 -15.83 -17.53
CA GLN A 128 -0.91 -14.99 -17.00
C GLN A 128 -1.07 -13.52 -17.42
N GLU A 129 -1.34 -13.25 -18.69
CA GLU A 129 -1.57 -11.88 -19.18
C GLU A 129 -2.79 -11.23 -18.49
N GLY A 130 -3.88 -11.99 -18.35
CA GLY A 130 -5.08 -11.53 -17.64
C GLY A 130 -4.80 -11.16 -16.19
N LEU A 131 -4.00 -11.97 -15.48
CA LEU A 131 -3.57 -11.71 -14.11
C LEU A 131 -2.68 -10.46 -14.01
N ILE A 132 -1.70 -10.31 -14.92
CA ILE A 132 -0.81 -9.14 -14.93
C ILE A 132 -1.63 -7.85 -15.13
N GLU A 133 -2.63 -7.87 -16.00
CA GLU A 133 -3.51 -6.72 -16.20
C GLU A 133 -4.41 -6.45 -14.97
N GLU A 134 -4.87 -7.49 -14.27
CA GLU A 134 -5.57 -7.32 -13.00
C GLU A 134 -4.67 -6.66 -11.94
N ILE A 135 -3.43 -7.14 -11.79
CA ILE A 135 -2.44 -6.54 -10.89
C ILE A 135 -2.21 -5.09 -11.25
N ARG A 136 -2.04 -4.79 -12.54
CA ARG A 136 -1.85 -3.41 -13.03
C ARG A 136 -2.98 -2.50 -12.56
N LYS A 137 -4.24 -2.92 -12.69
CA LYS A 137 -5.42 -2.16 -12.23
C LYS A 137 -5.41 -1.96 -10.71
N LEU A 138 -5.08 -2.98 -9.95
CA LEU A 138 -5.01 -2.91 -8.49
C LEU A 138 -3.90 -1.96 -8.02
N VAL A 139 -2.71 -2.08 -8.62
CA VAL A 139 -1.55 -1.22 -8.34
C VAL A 139 -1.85 0.23 -8.69
N ARG A 140 -2.49 0.50 -9.84
CA ARG A 140 -2.92 1.86 -10.20
C ARG A 140 -3.81 2.48 -9.13
N ARG A 141 -4.77 1.75 -8.57
CA ARG A 141 -5.64 2.26 -7.49
C ARG A 141 -4.82 2.61 -6.25
N ILE A 142 -3.87 1.76 -5.88
CA ILE A 142 -3.01 1.98 -4.72
C ILE A 142 -2.08 3.18 -4.94
N ALA A 143 -1.43 3.26 -6.11
CA ALA A 143 -0.52 4.35 -6.44
C ALA A 143 -1.23 5.71 -6.49
N GLU A 144 -2.48 5.76 -6.99
CA GLU A 144 -3.28 6.99 -6.95
C GLU A 144 -3.51 7.46 -5.51
N ALA A 145 -3.94 6.56 -4.63
CA ALA A 145 -4.13 6.88 -3.22
C ALA A 145 -2.84 7.26 -2.50
N ASP A 146 -1.75 6.54 -2.77
CA ASP A 146 -0.42 6.79 -2.19
C ASP A 146 0.11 8.18 -2.57
N LYS A 147 -0.06 8.58 -3.84
CA LYS A 147 0.24 9.94 -4.31
C LYS A 147 -0.43 11.01 -3.45
N HIS A 148 -1.73 10.88 -3.18
CA HIS A 148 -2.46 11.84 -2.33
C HIS A 148 -1.94 11.85 -0.89
N ILE A 149 -1.69 10.68 -0.30
CA ILE A 149 -1.13 10.57 1.05
C ILE A 149 0.25 11.22 1.16
N CYS A 150 1.13 10.99 0.18
CA CYS A 150 2.46 11.58 0.13
C CYS A 150 2.40 13.11 0.01
N CYS A 151 1.54 13.65 -0.86
CA CYS A 151 1.33 15.08 -0.98
C CYS A 151 0.84 15.71 0.33
N ILE A 152 -0.12 15.07 1.02
CA ILE A 152 -0.61 15.53 2.33
C ILE A 152 0.51 15.48 3.35
N MET A 153 1.29 14.39 3.38
CA MET A 153 2.39 14.22 4.30
C MET A 153 3.43 15.34 4.14
N GLN A 154 3.85 15.63 2.91
CA GLN A 154 4.77 16.72 2.59
C GLN A 154 4.22 18.09 3.00
N ALA A 155 2.92 18.35 2.75
CA ALA A 155 2.28 19.58 3.20
C ALA A 155 2.29 19.71 4.74
N VAL A 156 2.12 18.61 5.47
CA VAL A 156 2.13 18.56 6.94
C VAL A 156 3.56 18.63 7.52
N THR A 157 4.57 18.12 6.81
CA THR A 157 5.99 18.15 7.22
C THR A 157 6.72 19.40 6.72
N HIS A 158 6.10 20.19 5.84
CA HIS A 158 6.71 21.32 5.13
C HIS A 158 7.91 20.90 4.25
N GLU A 159 7.87 19.67 3.75
CA GLU A 159 8.84 19.18 2.77
C GLU A 159 8.43 19.60 1.35
N PRO A 160 9.40 19.67 0.41
CA PRO A 160 9.09 19.99 -0.99
C PRO A 160 8.09 19.02 -1.61
N ILE A 161 7.08 19.58 -2.26
CA ILE A 161 6.11 18.82 -3.07
C ILE A 161 6.75 18.58 -4.45
N PRO A 162 6.67 17.35 -5.01
CA PRO A 162 7.13 17.05 -6.36
C PRO A 162 6.50 17.94 -7.41
N THR A 163 7.16 18.03 -8.57
CA THR A 163 6.62 18.79 -9.72
C THR A 163 5.31 18.17 -10.22
N GLY A 164 4.46 18.99 -10.84
CA GLY A 164 3.21 18.52 -11.43
C GLY A 164 3.42 17.43 -12.48
N GLU A 165 4.51 17.52 -13.25
CA GLU A 165 4.90 16.50 -14.24
C GLU A 165 5.15 15.14 -13.58
N TYR A 166 5.91 15.11 -12.48
CA TYR A 166 6.15 13.87 -11.72
C TYR A 166 4.85 13.26 -11.20
N LEU A 167 3.94 14.09 -10.68
CA LEU A 167 2.66 13.62 -10.14
C LEU A 167 1.69 13.09 -11.22
N GLN A 168 1.79 13.58 -12.46
CA GLN A 168 0.96 13.10 -13.57
C GLN A 168 1.35 11.69 -14.02
N GLY A 169 2.65 11.38 -14.04
CA GLY A 169 3.17 10.07 -14.46
C GLY A 169 3.16 8.99 -13.37
N TYR A 170 3.20 9.39 -12.09
CA TYR A 170 3.44 8.48 -10.95
C TYR A 170 2.62 7.19 -10.97
N GLN A 171 1.30 7.29 -11.19
CA GLN A 171 0.41 6.13 -11.15
C GLN A 171 0.77 5.11 -12.25
N GLU A 172 1.08 5.58 -13.45
CA GLU A 172 1.39 4.72 -14.60
C GLU A 172 2.81 4.18 -14.55
N GLU A 173 3.76 4.99 -14.07
CA GLU A 173 5.15 4.57 -13.86
C GLU A 173 5.24 3.45 -12.84
N ILE A 174 4.56 3.58 -11.70
CA ILE A 174 4.52 2.52 -10.68
C ILE A 174 3.84 1.26 -11.22
N ALA A 175 2.72 1.40 -11.93
CA ALA A 175 2.01 0.26 -12.51
C ALA A 175 2.85 -0.48 -13.58
N SER A 176 3.54 0.27 -14.43
CA SER A 176 4.46 -0.26 -15.44
C SER A 176 5.62 -0.99 -14.77
N TRP A 177 6.30 -0.34 -13.83
CA TRP A 177 7.40 -0.94 -13.08
C TRP A 177 7.01 -2.24 -12.36
N VAL A 178 5.81 -2.31 -11.76
CA VAL A 178 5.35 -3.55 -11.11
C VAL A 178 5.15 -4.68 -12.13
N CYS A 179 4.63 -4.37 -13.32
CA CYS A 179 4.24 -5.36 -14.33
C CYS A 179 5.31 -5.66 -15.39
N GLU A 180 6.40 -4.90 -15.43
CA GLU A 180 7.53 -5.14 -16.34
C GLU A 180 8.29 -6.41 -15.93
N PRO A 181 8.58 -7.31 -16.89
CA PRO A 181 9.41 -8.47 -16.63
C PRO A 181 10.77 -7.98 -16.11
N GLY A 182 11.14 -8.39 -14.89
CA GLY A 182 12.45 -8.03 -14.33
C GLY A 182 13.55 -8.52 -15.27
N GLU A 183 14.52 -7.65 -15.60
CA GLU A 183 15.68 -8.05 -16.39
C GLU A 183 16.37 -9.24 -15.70
N THR A 184 16.29 -10.41 -16.31
CA THR A 184 17.12 -11.56 -15.95
C THR A 184 18.54 -11.22 -16.38
N SER A 185 19.32 -10.73 -15.43
CA SER A 185 20.79 -10.59 -15.55
C SER A 185 21.46 -11.96 -15.48
#